data_AF-A0A7L0JLY8-F1
#
_entry.id   AF-A0A7L0JLY8-F1
#
_cell.length_a   1.000
_cell.length_b   1.000
_cell.length_c   1.000
_cell.angle_alpha   90.00
_cell.angle_beta   90.00
_cell.angle_gamma   90.00
#
_symmetry.space_group_name_H-M   'P 1'
#
loop_
_entity.id
_entity.type
_entity.pdbx_description
1 polymer ?
#
loop_
_entity_poly.entity_id
_entity_poly.type
_entity_poly.pdbx_seq_one_letter_code
_entity_poly.pdbx_strand_id
1 'polypeptide(L)'
;GGGECGPGSGPAAPLAQPGTQGREHAAGSPVVLETVLPGTAEEPNGTESVKAPKVTCEERNVTGINNFTLQILNVSQDLMEFLNPNSSDCTLVLFYTPWCRFSVSLAPHFNSLPRAFPTLRFLALDASQHSSLSTRFGTVAVPNILLFQGAKPMARFNHTDRTLETLKDFIFNQTGIEAKSNVAVMEEDWEGPLPSVLTKGIDWLLLFSLLFLASFIMYATIRTESIRWLIPGQEHEHQE
;
A
#
# COMPACT_ATOMS: atom_id res chain seq x y z
N GLY A 1 21.96 27.01 -0.59
CA GLY A 1 23.14 26.61 -1.35
C GLY A 1 22.83 25.32 -2.08
N GLY A 2 23.22 25.21 -3.35
CA GLY A 2 23.21 23.95 -4.09
C GLY A 2 24.64 23.42 -4.26
N GLY A 3 24.78 22.17 -4.68
CA GLY A 3 26.08 21.53 -4.91
C GLY A 3 26.01 20.50 -6.03
N GLU A 4 26.46 20.90 -7.21
CA GLU A 4 26.84 20.00 -8.30
C GLU A 4 28.36 19.78 -8.25
N CYS A 5 28.84 18.61 -8.67
CA CYS A 5 30.27 18.35 -8.84
C CYS A 5 30.59 18.07 -10.31
N GLY A 6 31.45 18.91 -10.89
CA GLY A 6 31.94 18.82 -12.26
C GLY A 6 33.17 17.92 -12.46
N PRO A 7 33.75 17.90 -13.68
CA PRO A 7 34.53 16.77 -14.17
C PRO A 7 36.07 16.95 -14.17
N GLY A 8 36.78 15.87 -14.49
CA GLY A 8 38.21 15.84 -14.82
C GLY A 8 38.52 14.76 -15.86
N SER A 9 39.59 14.92 -16.65
CA SER A 9 39.75 14.22 -17.93
C SER A 9 41.20 13.94 -18.32
N GLY A 10 41.45 12.84 -19.04
CA GLY A 10 42.57 12.79 -20.01
C GLY A 10 43.52 11.59 -19.94
N PRO A 11 44.33 11.37 -21.00
CA PRO A 11 44.39 10.03 -21.61
C PRO A 11 45.81 9.52 -21.96
N ALA A 12 45.92 8.23 -22.35
CA ALA A 12 47.11 7.67 -22.99
C ALA A 12 46.80 6.48 -23.95
N ALA A 13 47.56 6.43 -25.05
CA ALA A 13 47.70 5.38 -26.10
C ALA A 13 49.01 5.72 -26.89
N PRO A 14 49.41 5.08 -28.02
CA PRO A 14 48.93 3.88 -28.73
C PRO A 14 50.08 2.89 -29.13
N LEU A 15 49.80 1.89 -29.98
CA LEU A 15 50.66 1.11 -30.94
C LEU A 15 49.89 -0.19 -31.33
N ALA A 16 50.04 -0.92 -32.45
CA ALA A 16 50.33 -0.65 -33.87
C ALA A 16 49.96 -1.94 -34.71
N GLN A 17 49.97 -1.88 -36.05
CA GLN A 17 49.54 -2.96 -37.01
C GLN A 17 50.74 -3.87 -37.47
N PRO A 18 50.72 -4.77 -38.51
CA PRO A 18 49.67 -5.14 -39.51
C PRO A 18 49.56 -6.62 -40.05
N GLY A 19 48.52 -6.90 -40.86
CA GLY A 19 48.50 -7.86 -42.00
C GLY A 19 48.14 -9.35 -41.76
N THR A 20 47.82 -10.24 -42.74
CA THR A 20 47.42 -10.13 -44.18
C THR A 20 46.88 -11.51 -44.71
N GLN A 21 45.81 -11.55 -45.54
CA GLN A 21 45.32 -12.61 -46.49
C GLN A 21 45.13 -14.11 -46.09
N GLY A 22 44.14 -14.80 -46.71
CA GLY A 22 44.33 -16.21 -47.19
C GLY A 22 43.21 -17.28 -47.12
N ARG A 23 42.30 -17.32 -48.12
CA ARG A 23 41.52 -18.45 -48.74
C ARG A 23 41.27 -19.82 -48.05
N GLU A 24 39.99 -20.28 -48.18
CA GLU A 24 39.51 -21.67 -48.50
C GLU A 24 39.72 -22.82 -47.47
N HIS A 25 38.93 -23.92 -47.40
CA HIS A 25 37.78 -24.43 -48.20
C HIS A 25 36.90 -25.42 -47.38
N ALA A 26 35.57 -25.45 -47.64
CA ALA A 26 34.66 -26.62 -47.51
C ALA A 26 34.39 -27.26 -46.10
N ALA A 27 33.27 -27.94 -45.79
CA ALA A 27 31.98 -28.19 -46.49
C ALA A 27 30.82 -28.34 -45.46
N GLY A 28 29.57 -28.08 -45.86
CA GLY A 28 28.36 -28.37 -45.06
C GLY A 28 27.19 -27.40 -45.36
N SER A 29 26.04 -27.92 -45.76
CA SER A 29 24.82 -27.19 -46.18
C SER A 29 23.62 -28.17 -46.17
N PRO A 30 22.33 -27.77 -46.34
CA PRO A 30 21.79 -26.42 -46.59
C PRO A 30 20.47 -26.05 -45.84
N VAL A 31 20.01 -24.78 -45.99
CA VAL A 31 18.58 -24.35 -46.18
C VAL A 31 17.56 -24.56 -45.01
N VAL A 32 16.46 -23.80 -44.82
CA VAL A 32 15.98 -22.39 -45.02
C VAL A 32 14.52 -22.39 -44.47
N LEU A 33 13.76 -21.34 -44.11
CA LEU A 33 13.72 -19.88 -44.30
C LEU A 33 13.53 -19.21 -42.89
N GLU A 34 13.06 -17.99 -42.60
CA GLU A 34 12.49 -16.83 -43.31
C GLU A 34 12.74 -15.53 -42.52
N THR A 35 12.59 -14.35 -43.15
CA THR A 35 12.78 -13.02 -42.53
C THR A 35 11.79 -12.00 -43.10
N VAL A 36 11.12 -11.20 -42.25
CA VAL A 36 10.41 -9.98 -42.66
C VAL A 36 10.67 -8.84 -41.66
N LEU A 37 10.97 -7.63 -42.16
CA LEU A 37 11.22 -6.44 -41.35
C LEU A 37 9.98 -5.54 -41.26
N PRO A 38 9.83 -4.72 -40.20
CA PRO A 38 8.90 -3.59 -40.17
C PRO A 38 9.56 -2.26 -40.61
N GLY A 39 8.84 -1.51 -41.44
CA GLY A 39 9.12 -0.13 -41.86
C GLY A 39 8.07 0.31 -42.88
N THR A 40 7.61 1.57 -42.96
CA THR A 40 7.99 2.79 -42.23
C THR A 40 6.80 3.77 -42.27
N ALA A 41 6.92 4.92 -41.57
CA ALA A 41 6.17 6.18 -41.71
C ALA A 41 5.00 6.46 -40.73
N GLU A 42 5.18 7.58 -40.03
CA GLU A 42 4.15 8.48 -39.46
C GLU A 42 3.52 9.29 -40.62
N GLU A 43 2.46 10.10 -40.55
CA GLU A 43 1.59 10.74 -39.53
C GLU A 43 0.28 11.13 -40.31
N PRO A 44 -0.63 12.01 -39.84
CA PRO A 44 -1.27 12.15 -38.53
C PRO A 44 -2.77 11.79 -38.60
N ASN A 45 -3.42 11.46 -37.47
CA ASN A 45 -4.80 11.94 -37.26
C ASN A 45 -5.16 12.01 -35.77
N GLY A 46 -5.76 13.13 -35.36
CA GLY A 46 -6.20 13.35 -33.98
C GLY A 46 -7.59 12.76 -33.73
N THR A 47 -7.64 11.57 -33.14
CA THR A 47 -8.86 11.05 -32.50
C THR A 47 -8.53 10.71 -31.06
N GLU A 48 -9.18 11.39 -30.12
CA GLU A 48 -9.00 11.19 -28.68
C GLU A 48 -9.28 9.72 -28.31
N SER A 49 -8.24 8.98 -27.92
CA SER A 49 -8.36 7.55 -27.63
C SER A 49 -9.00 7.36 -26.26
N VAL A 50 -10.33 7.43 -26.23
CA VAL A 50 -11.16 7.01 -25.08
C VAL A 50 -10.87 5.53 -24.85
N LYS A 51 -9.99 5.29 -23.88
CA LYS A 51 -9.44 3.97 -23.57
C LYS A 51 -10.58 3.08 -23.07
N ALA A 52 -10.88 2.00 -23.81
CA ALA A 52 -11.95 1.09 -23.42
C ALA A 52 -11.76 0.61 -21.96
N PRO A 53 -12.81 0.61 -21.14
CA PRO A 53 -12.69 0.32 -19.71
C PRO A 53 -12.11 -1.08 -19.50
N LYS A 54 -11.10 -1.16 -18.65
CA LYS A 54 -10.23 -2.34 -18.55
C LYS A 54 -10.88 -3.53 -17.81
N VAL A 55 -12.05 -3.32 -17.21
CA VAL A 55 -12.82 -4.31 -16.46
C VAL A 55 -14.31 -4.16 -16.77
N THR A 56 -14.98 -5.23 -17.22
CA THR A 56 -16.43 -5.26 -17.39
C THR A 56 -17.11 -5.47 -16.03
N CYS A 57 -17.45 -4.38 -15.37
CA CYS A 57 -18.20 -4.43 -14.11
C CYS A 57 -19.70 -4.60 -14.38
N GLU A 58 -20.33 -5.55 -13.69
CA GLU A 58 -21.79 -5.65 -13.65
C GLU A 58 -22.32 -4.79 -12.50
N GLU A 59 -23.32 -3.96 -12.78
CA GLU A 59 -23.86 -3.03 -11.78
C GLU A 59 -24.67 -3.79 -10.73
N ARG A 60 -24.31 -3.61 -9.46
CA ARG A 60 -25.05 -4.22 -8.36
C ARG A 60 -26.45 -3.62 -8.28
N ASN A 61 -27.49 -4.46 -8.32
CA ASN A 61 -28.88 -4.03 -8.16
C ASN A 61 -29.07 -3.24 -6.85
N VAL A 62 -29.29 -1.93 -6.99
CA VAL A 62 -29.38 -0.95 -5.88
C VAL A 62 -30.72 -1.05 -5.12
N THR A 63 -31.70 -1.76 -5.66
CA THR A 63 -33.07 -1.91 -5.14
C THR A 63 -33.11 -2.59 -3.76
N GLY A 64 -33.03 -1.78 -2.70
CA GLY A 64 -33.12 -2.20 -1.29
C GLY A 64 -31.92 -1.82 -0.41
N ILE A 65 -30.85 -1.24 -0.97
CA ILE A 65 -29.66 -0.83 -0.21
C ILE A 65 -29.78 0.65 0.15
N ASN A 66 -30.40 0.94 1.30
CA ASN A 66 -30.68 2.32 1.73
C ASN A 66 -29.42 3.07 2.25
N ASN A 67 -28.37 2.34 2.63
CA ASN A 67 -27.12 2.89 3.17
C ASN A 67 -25.95 2.45 2.30
N PHE A 68 -25.45 3.35 1.46
CA PHE A 68 -24.18 3.19 0.76
C PHE A 68 -23.05 3.51 1.73
N THR A 69 -22.69 2.53 2.55
CA THR A 69 -21.68 2.68 3.60
C THR A 69 -20.52 1.74 3.35
N LEU A 70 -19.31 2.22 3.62
CA LEU A 70 -18.11 1.40 3.60
C LEU A 70 -18.18 0.31 4.68
N GLN A 71 -17.81 -0.91 4.33
CA GLN A 71 -17.77 -2.04 5.26
C GLN A 71 -16.32 -2.37 5.66
N ILE A 72 -16.03 -2.35 6.95
CA ILE A 72 -14.74 -2.78 7.51
C ILE A 72 -14.79 -4.28 7.82
N LEU A 73 -13.74 -5.01 7.46
CA LEU A 73 -13.55 -6.40 7.84
C LEU A 73 -12.91 -6.54 9.21
N ASN A 74 -13.56 -7.33 10.07
CA ASN A 74 -13.02 -7.78 11.35
C ASN A 74 -11.97 -8.88 11.15
N VAL A 75 -11.04 -9.03 12.09
CA VAL A 75 -9.92 -10.01 12.07
C VAL A 75 -10.35 -11.46 11.81
N SER A 76 -11.60 -11.81 12.15
CA SER A 76 -12.17 -13.15 11.98
C SER A 76 -12.81 -13.39 10.60
N GLN A 77 -12.70 -12.46 9.65
CA GLN A 77 -13.37 -12.50 8.35
C GLN A 77 -12.34 -12.61 7.21
N ASP A 78 -12.55 -13.54 6.28
CA ASP A 78 -11.76 -13.58 5.03
C ASP A 78 -12.39 -12.67 3.99
N LEU A 79 -11.59 -11.79 3.38
CA LEU A 79 -11.99 -11.00 2.21
C LEU A 79 -12.58 -11.88 1.10
N MET A 80 -12.09 -13.12 0.93
CA MET A 80 -12.61 -14.06 -0.07
C MET A 80 -14.06 -14.51 0.17
N GLU A 81 -14.58 -14.42 1.40
CA GLU A 81 -15.98 -14.71 1.69
C GLU A 81 -16.89 -13.58 1.20
N PHE A 82 -16.41 -12.33 1.25
CA PHE A 82 -17.11 -11.16 0.73
C PHE A 82 -16.99 -11.03 -0.79
N LEU A 83 -15.87 -11.50 -1.38
CA LEU A 83 -15.62 -11.49 -2.81
C LEU A 83 -16.17 -12.76 -3.51
N ASN A 84 -17.45 -12.73 -3.87
CA ASN A 84 -18.09 -13.81 -4.63
C ASN A 84 -17.30 -14.13 -5.93
N PRO A 85 -16.76 -15.36 -6.10
CA PRO A 85 -15.98 -15.73 -7.28
C PRO A 85 -16.78 -15.90 -8.56
N ASN A 86 -18.11 -16.03 -8.45
CA ASN A 86 -19.02 -16.34 -9.55
C ASN A 86 -19.76 -15.11 -10.11
N SER A 87 -19.56 -13.92 -9.53
CA SER A 87 -20.18 -12.66 -9.96
C SER A 87 -19.21 -11.73 -10.67
N SER A 88 -19.71 -10.96 -11.64
CA SER A 88 -18.99 -9.87 -12.29
C SER A 88 -18.93 -8.57 -11.43
N ASP A 89 -19.56 -8.57 -10.25
CA ASP A 89 -19.52 -7.49 -9.24
C ASP A 89 -18.11 -6.89 -9.07
N CYS A 90 -17.99 -5.58 -9.30
CA CYS A 90 -16.77 -4.85 -8.97
C CYS A 90 -16.77 -4.36 -7.52
N THR A 91 -15.64 -4.59 -6.83
CA THR A 91 -15.45 -4.29 -5.41
C THR A 91 -14.12 -3.58 -5.20
N LEU A 92 -14.13 -2.40 -4.61
CA LEU A 92 -12.92 -1.65 -4.26
C LEU A 92 -12.52 -1.98 -2.81
N VAL A 93 -11.27 -2.39 -2.62
CA VAL A 93 -10.74 -2.84 -1.32
C VAL A 93 -9.57 -1.97 -0.91
N LEU A 94 -9.72 -1.28 0.23
CA LEU A 94 -8.65 -0.53 0.89
C LEU A 94 -7.95 -1.39 1.95
N PHE A 95 -6.64 -1.59 1.77
CA PHE A 95 -5.74 -2.09 2.79
C PHE A 95 -5.16 -0.87 3.52
N TYR A 96 -5.50 -0.70 4.80
CA TYR A 96 -5.07 0.42 5.63
C TYR A 96 -4.41 -0.08 6.92
N THR A 97 -3.80 0.82 7.70
CA THR A 97 -3.61 0.57 9.14
C THR A 97 -3.99 1.82 9.94
N PRO A 98 -4.66 1.69 11.10
CA PRO A 98 -5.24 2.82 11.83
C PRO A 98 -4.17 3.67 12.56
N TRP A 99 -2.93 3.19 12.63
CA TRP A 99 -1.76 3.89 13.16
C TRP A 99 -0.91 4.59 12.07
N CYS A 100 -1.20 4.40 10.78
CA CYS A 100 -0.44 5.02 9.69
C CYS A 100 -1.05 6.36 9.26
N ARG A 101 -0.28 7.46 9.38
CA ARG A 101 -0.71 8.82 9.00
C ARG A 101 -1.22 8.93 7.56
N PHE A 102 -0.61 8.22 6.61
CA PHE A 102 -1.06 8.24 5.21
C PHE A 102 -2.38 7.49 5.00
N SER A 103 -2.64 6.44 5.78
CA SER A 103 -3.92 5.72 5.77
C SER A 103 -5.03 6.58 6.38
N VAL A 104 -4.74 7.19 7.52
CA VAL A 104 -5.64 8.08 8.24
C VAL A 104 -6.02 9.31 7.40
N SER A 105 -5.06 9.90 6.67
CA SER A 105 -5.33 11.04 5.78
C SER A 105 -6.17 10.69 4.54
N LEU A 106 -6.31 9.41 4.18
CA LEU A 106 -7.15 8.93 3.08
C LEU A 106 -8.58 8.60 3.57
N ALA A 107 -8.77 8.31 4.86
CA ALA A 107 -10.04 7.87 5.45
C ALA A 107 -11.27 8.69 4.99
N PRO A 108 -11.31 10.04 5.08
CA PRO A 108 -12.50 10.80 4.68
C PRO A 108 -12.77 10.75 3.17
N HIS A 109 -11.73 10.79 2.32
CA HIS A 109 -11.91 10.63 0.88
C HIS A 109 -12.51 9.25 0.54
N PHE A 110 -12.03 8.18 1.18
CA PHE A 110 -12.50 6.83 0.91
C PHE A 110 -13.87 6.51 1.56
N ASN A 111 -14.20 7.13 2.71
CA ASN A 111 -15.54 7.08 3.33
C ASN A 111 -16.61 7.71 2.41
N SER A 112 -16.26 8.73 1.62
CA SER A 112 -17.20 9.40 0.70
C SER A 112 -17.49 8.66 -0.62
N LEU A 113 -16.61 7.73 -1.05
CA LEU A 113 -16.74 7.01 -2.33
C LEU A 113 -18.04 6.18 -2.49
N PRO A 114 -18.54 5.46 -1.46
CA PRO A 114 -19.86 4.81 -1.51
C PRO A 114 -21.00 5.74 -1.95
N ARG A 115 -21.01 7.01 -1.53
CA ARG A 115 -22.02 7.99 -1.98
C ARG A 115 -21.87 8.30 -3.48
N ALA A 116 -20.63 8.32 -3.99
CA ALA A 116 -20.31 8.60 -5.39
C ALA A 116 -20.65 7.44 -6.34
N PHE A 117 -20.46 6.19 -5.90
CA PHE A 117 -20.63 4.98 -6.72
C PHE A 117 -21.52 3.93 -6.02
N PRO A 118 -22.85 4.14 -5.97
CA PRO A 118 -23.79 3.26 -5.26
C PRO A 118 -23.86 1.82 -5.83
N THR A 119 -23.42 1.62 -7.08
CA THR A 119 -23.41 0.32 -7.78
C THR A 119 -22.16 -0.52 -7.48
N LEU A 120 -21.14 0.05 -6.81
CA LEU A 120 -19.91 -0.62 -6.41
C LEU A 120 -19.92 -0.97 -4.92
N ARG A 121 -19.18 -2.04 -4.55
CA ARG A 121 -18.92 -2.38 -3.15
C ARG A 121 -17.60 -1.77 -2.67
N PHE A 122 -17.60 -1.24 -1.45
CA PHE A 122 -16.42 -0.65 -0.81
C PHE A 122 -16.11 -1.39 0.49
N LEU A 123 -14.96 -2.04 0.51
CA LEU A 123 -14.43 -2.75 1.65
C LEU A 123 -13.15 -2.07 2.15
N ALA A 124 -12.92 -2.10 3.45
CA ALA A 124 -11.61 -1.80 4.02
C ALA A 124 -11.19 -2.86 5.03
N LEU A 125 -9.89 -3.13 5.12
CA LEU A 125 -9.33 -4.11 6.05
C LEU A 125 -7.99 -3.65 6.61
N ASP A 126 -7.76 -3.93 7.89
CA ASP A 126 -6.50 -3.60 8.55
C ASP A 126 -5.42 -4.60 8.13
N ALA A 127 -4.45 -4.13 7.35
CA ALA A 127 -3.33 -4.92 6.84
C ALA A 127 -2.41 -5.45 7.95
N SER A 128 -2.36 -4.79 9.11
CA SER A 128 -1.57 -5.24 10.27
C SER A 128 -2.21 -6.40 11.01
N GLN A 129 -3.52 -6.57 10.88
CA GLN A 129 -4.27 -7.70 11.43
C GLN A 129 -4.47 -8.82 10.39
N HIS A 130 -4.45 -8.50 9.08
CA HIS A 130 -4.61 -9.44 7.97
C HIS A 130 -3.31 -9.61 7.15
N SER A 131 -2.25 -10.08 7.81
CA SER A 131 -0.93 -10.28 7.19
C SER A 131 -0.93 -11.31 6.04
N SER A 132 -1.76 -12.35 6.14
CA SER A 132 -1.94 -13.38 5.12
C SER A 132 -2.51 -12.81 3.81
N LEU A 133 -3.59 -12.01 3.88
CA LEU A 133 -4.19 -11.33 2.73
C LEU A 133 -3.23 -10.28 2.15
N SER A 134 -2.56 -9.52 3.02
CA SER A 134 -1.57 -8.52 2.58
C SER A 134 -0.41 -9.15 1.80
N THR A 135 0.04 -10.34 2.22
CA THR A 135 1.05 -11.13 1.50
C THR A 135 0.48 -11.66 0.18
N ARG A 136 -0.71 -12.27 0.21
CA ARG A 136 -1.39 -12.87 -0.97
C ARG A 136 -1.61 -11.88 -2.11
N PHE A 137 -1.86 -10.60 -1.81
CA PHE A 137 -2.13 -9.56 -2.81
C PHE A 137 -0.97 -8.58 -3.04
N GLY A 138 0.23 -8.83 -2.49
CA GLY A 138 1.40 -7.97 -2.72
C GLY A 138 1.30 -6.57 -2.10
N THR A 139 0.58 -6.46 -0.98
CA THR A 139 0.41 -5.22 -0.21
C THR A 139 1.63 -4.97 0.68
N VAL A 140 2.71 -4.47 0.06
CA VAL A 140 3.98 -4.14 0.74
C VAL A 140 3.89 -2.86 1.59
N ALA A 141 2.97 -1.95 1.25
CA ALA A 141 2.80 -0.66 1.93
C ALA A 141 1.33 -0.21 1.93
N VAL A 142 0.96 0.60 2.93
CA VAL A 142 -0.40 1.15 3.14
C VAL A 142 -0.39 2.69 3.12
N PRO A 143 -1.48 3.35 2.66
CA PRO A 143 -2.71 2.74 2.15
C PRO A 143 -2.56 2.20 0.72
N ASN A 144 -3.15 1.03 0.50
CA ASN A 144 -3.19 0.33 -0.78
C ASN A 144 -4.64 0.15 -1.22
N ILE A 145 -4.97 0.46 -2.47
CA ILE A 145 -6.32 0.30 -2.99
C ILE A 145 -6.27 -0.64 -4.19
N LEU A 146 -7.03 -1.73 -4.10
CA LEU A 146 -7.17 -2.74 -5.14
C LEU A 146 -8.61 -2.80 -5.62
N LEU A 147 -8.80 -2.79 -6.95
CA LEU A 147 -10.07 -3.08 -7.58
C LEU A 147 -10.15 -4.58 -7.89
N PHE A 148 -11.18 -5.23 -7.36
CA PHE A 148 -11.53 -6.62 -7.65
C PHE A 148 -12.74 -6.70 -8.58
N GLN A 149 -12.77 -7.73 -9.41
CA GLN A 149 -13.95 -8.18 -10.16
C GLN A 149 -14.25 -9.62 -9.69
N GLY A 150 -15.37 -9.80 -9.01
CA GLY A 150 -15.62 -10.99 -8.20
C GLY A 150 -14.45 -11.26 -7.24
N ALA A 151 -13.85 -12.45 -7.33
CA ALA A 151 -12.69 -12.87 -6.54
C ALA A 151 -11.30 -12.52 -7.12
N LYS A 152 -11.20 -11.79 -8.24
CA LYS A 152 -9.94 -11.56 -8.95
C LYS A 152 -9.48 -10.08 -8.83
N PRO A 153 -8.24 -9.79 -8.39
CA PRO A 153 -7.70 -8.43 -8.40
C PRO A 153 -7.38 -8.00 -9.84
N MET A 154 -7.99 -6.91 -10.31
CA MET A 154 -7.87 -6.42 -11.69
C MET A 154 -6.98 -5.19 -11.83
N ALA A 155 -6.97 -4.30 -10.82
CA ALA A 155 -6.18 -3.07 -10.85
C ALA A 155 -5.76 -2.62 -9.45
N ARG A 156 -4.70 -1.80 -9.41
CA ARG A 156 -4.13 -1.22 -8.20
C ARG A 156 -3.98 0.28 -8.40
N PHE A 157 -4.41 1.06 -7.41
CA PHE A 157 -4.23 2.51 -7.40
C PHE A 157 -2.74 2.84 -7.25
N ASN A 158 -2.21 3.68 -8.13
CA ASN A 158 -0.78 3.99 -8.20
C ASN A 158 -0.47 5.50 -8.34
N HIS A 159 -1.44 6.38 -8.06
CA HIS A 159 -1.19 7.82 -8.02
C HIS A 159 -0.56 8.22 -6.67
N THR A 160 0.19 9.32 -6.69
CA THR A 160 0.77 9.94 -5.48
C THR A 160 -0.36 10.53 -4.64
N ASP A 161 -1.14 11.41 -5.26
CA ASP A 161 -2.31 12.05 -4.68
C ASP A 161 -3.45 11.05 -4.47
N ARG A 162 -4.24 11.29 -3.43
CA ARG A 162 -5.20 10.33 -2.85
C ARG A 162 -6.52 11.04 -2.50
N THR A 163 -6.90 12.00 -3.32
CA THR A 163 -8.12 12.80 -3.16
C THR A 163 -9.33 12.09 -3.78
N LEU A 164 -10.54 12.52 -3.43
CA LEU A 164 -11.79 11.95 -3.95
C LEU A 164 -11.85 11.96 -5.49
N GLU A 165 -11.30 12.99 -6.12
CA GLU A 165 -11.27 13.19 -7.57
C GLU A 165 -10.39 12.12 -8.22
N THR A 166 -9.14 11.97 -7.77
CA THR A 166 -8.23 10.92 -8.28
C THR A 166 -8.78 9.50 -8.11
N LEU A 167 -9.58 9.28 -7.06
CA LEU A 167 -10.24 8.00 -6.79
C LEU A 167 -11.46 7.79 -7.70
N LYS A 168 -12.25 8.83 -7.99
CA LYS A 168 -13.31 8.80 -9.02
C LYS A 168 -12.72 8.50 -10.40
N ASP A 169 -11.64 9.18 -10.79
CA ASP A 169 -10.98 9.01 -12.08
C ASP A 169 -10.40 7.60 -12.25
N PHE A 170 -9.79 7.05 -11.21
CA PHE A 170 -9.32 5.66 -11.21
C PHE A 170 -10.46 4.65 -11.41
N ILE A 171 -11.59 4.84 -10.72
CA ILE A 171 -12.75 3.96 -10.87
C ILE A 171 -13.32 4.08 -12.30
N PHE A 172 -13.52 5.29 -12.81
CA PHE A 172 -14.05 5.51 -14.16
C PHE A 172 -13.15 4.90 -15.25
N ASN A 173 -11.84 5.19 -15.24
CA ASN A 173 -10.86 4.65 -16.19
C ASN A 173 -10.79 3.10 -16.17
N GLN A 174 -10.98 2.50 -14.99
CA GLN A 174 -10.92 1.05 -14.84
C GLN A 174 -12.24 0.32 -15.13
N THR A 175 -13.40 0.95 -14.93
CA THR A 175 -14.73 0.29 -14.93
C THR A 175 -15.72 0.83 -15.93
N GLY A 176 -15.53 2.06 -16.42
CA GLY A 176 -16.49 2.80 -17.23
C GLY A 176 -17.68 3.41 -16.46
N ILE A 177 -17.79 3.16 -15.15
CA ILE A 177 -18.90 3.64 -14.32
C ILE A 177 -18.70 5.13 -14.01
N GLU A 178 -19.70 5.97 -14.34
CA GLU A 178 -19.69 7.39 -14.04
C GLU A 178 -19.93 7.67 -12.55
N ALA A 179 -19.20 8.63 -11.99
CA ALA A 179 -19.35 9.05 -10.60
C ALA A 179 -20.51 10.04 -10.45
N LYS A 180 -21.27 9.96 -9.34
CA LYS A 180 -22.19 11.04 -8.98
C LYS A 180 -21.42 12.36 -8.77
N SER A 181 -21.79 13.36 -9.55
CA SER A 181 -21.13 14.67 -9.63
C SER A 181 -21.34 15.51 -8.37
N ASN A 182 -22.49 15.37 -7.70
CA ASN A 182 -22.87 16.11 -6.49
C ASN A 182 -22.22 15.58 -5.19
N VAL A 183 -21.23 14.70 -5.27
CA VAL A 183 -20.58 14.10 -4.09
C VAL A 183 -19.20 14.70 -3.87
N ALA A 184 -19.06 15.40 -2.75
CA ALA A 184 -17.81 15.87 -2.17
C ALA A 184 -17.58 15.20 -0.80
N VAL A 185 -16.42 15.49 -0.18
CA VAL A 185 -16.15 15.16 1.23
C VAL A 185 -16.94 16.10 2.14
N MET A 186 -17.57 15.54 3.17
CA MET A 186 -18.40 16.21 4.18
C MET A 186 -17.85 15.93 5.58
N GLU A 187 -18.31 16.66 6.60
CA GLU A 187 -17.83 16.47 7.99
C GLU A 187 -18.09 15.03 8.49
N GLU A 188 -19.22 14.44 8.09
CA GLU A 188 -19.59 13.03 8.35
C GLU A 188 -18.55 12.00 7.85
N ASP A 189 -17.71 12.34 6.86
CA ASP A 189 -16.66 11.45 6.37
C ASP A 189 -15.46 11.37 7.32
N TRP A 190 -15.26 12.38 8.18
CA TRP A 190 -14.20 12.41 9.18
C TRP A 190 -14.57 11.62 10.44
N GLU A 191 -15.86 11.60 10.80
CA GLU A 191 -16.40 10.70 11.84
C GLU A 191 -16.74 9.28 11.30
N GLY A 192 -16.67 9.10 9.99
CA GLY A 192 -17.10 7.89 9.27
C GLY A 192 -16.34 6.61 9.66
N PRO A 193 -16.75 5.44 9.12
CA PRO A 193 -16.32 4.14 9.60
C PRO A 193 -14.79 3.94 9.60
N LEU A 194 -14.06 4.47 8.61
CA LEU A 194 -12.60 4.53 8.68
C LEU A 194 -12.11 5.63 9.63
N PRO A 195 -11.23 5.32 10.60
CA PRO A 195 -10.74 6.31 11.56
C PRO A 195 -9.87 7.39 10.88
N SER A 196 -10.30 8.65 11.00
CA SER A 196 -9.58 9.87 10.59
C SER A 196 -8.55 10.35 11.63
N VAL A 197 -8.34 9.59 12.71
CA VAL A 197 -7.35 9.85 13.77
C VAL A 197 -6.39 8.67 13.93
N LEU A 198 -5.12 8.94 14.25
CA LEU A 198 -4.15 7.87 14.53
C LEU A 198 -4.51 7.15 15.83
N THR A 199 -4.83 5.86 15.74
CA THR A 199 -4.96 5.01 16.94
C THR A 199 -3.58 4.75 17.52
N LYS A 200 -3.29 5.30 18.71
CA LYS A 200 -2.06 4.97 19.43
C LYS A 200 -2.22 3.62 20.14
N GLY A 201 -1.68 2.58 19.51
CA GLY A 201 -1.52 1.27 20.17
C GLY A 201 -0.66 1.37 21.42
N ILE A 202 -0.89 0.44 22.36
CA ILE A 202 -0.09 0.29 23.57
C ILE A 202 0.70 -1.01 23.44
N ASP A 203 2.03 -0.91 23.40
CA ASP A 203 2.91 -2.07 23.34
C ASP A 203 2.91 -2.82 24.69
N TRP A 204 1.96 -3.75 24.85
CA TRP A 204 1.82 -4.56 26.05
C TRP A 204 3.12 -5.28 26.45
N LEU A 205 3.92 -5.72 25.47
CA LEU A 205 5.25 -6.31 25.72
C LEU A 205 6.23 -5.31 26.35
N LEU A 206 6.18 -4.03 25.96
CA LEU A 206 6.99 -2.96 26.57
C LEU A 206 6.51 -2.69 28.00
N LEU A 207 5.19 -2.68 28.22
CA LEU A 207 4.59 -2.55 29.55
C LEU A 207 4.99 -3.71 30.49
N PHE A 208 4.87 -4.96 30.03
CA PHE A 208 5.29 -6.14 30.80
C PHE A 208 6.81 -6.17 31.04
N SER A 209 7.62 -5.76 30.06
CA SER A 209 9.07 -5.61 30.23
C SER A 209 9.42 -4.57 31.29
N LEU A 210 8.75 -3.40 31.27
CA LEU A 210 8.92 -2.35 32.27
C LEU A 210 8.49 -2.82 33.67
N LEU A 211 7.36 -3.53 33.79
CA LEU A 211 6.89 -4.10 35.05
C LEU A 211 7.83 -5.19 35.58
N PHE A 212 8.39 -6.03 34.70
CA PHE A 212 9.39 -7.04 35.08
C PHE A 212 10.69 -6.39 35.57
N LEU A 213 11.19 -5.36 34.87
CA LEU A 213 12.37 -4.61 35.28
C LEU A 213 12.14 -3.88 36.62
N ALA A 214 10.99 -3.23 36.79
CA ALA A 214 10.61 -2.58 38.04
C ALA A 214 10.48 -3.59 39.20
N SER A 215 9.93 -4.78 38.95
CA SER A 215 9.85 -5.87 39.93
C SER A 215 11.24 -6.39 40.33
N PHE A 216 12.16 -6.54 39.37
CA PHE A 216 13.54 -6.95 39.66
C PHE A 216 14.31 -5.88 40.43
N ILE A 217 14.14 -4.60 40.09
CA ILE A 217 14.73 -3.47 40.85
C ILE A 217 14.15 -3.44 42.28
N MET A 218 12.83 -3.56 42.43
CA MET A 218 12.15 -3.63 43.73
C MET A 218 12.71 -4.77 44.59
N TYR A 219 12.78 -5.99 44.02
CA TYR A 219 13.37 -7.14 44.69
C TYR A 219 14.84 -6.91 45.06
N ALA A 220 15.64 -6.34 44.16
CA ALA A 220 17.04 -6.01 44.45
C ALA A 220 17.17 -4.98 45.59
N THR A 221 16.34 -3.93 45.63
CA THR A 221 16.36 -2.94 46.73
C THR A 221 15.91 -3.54 48.06
N ILE A 222 14.93 -4.45 48.06
CA ILE A 222 14.48 -5.18 49.26
C ILE A 222 15.57 -6.15 49.76
N ARG A 223 16.39 -6.71 48.86
CA ARG A 223 17.47 -7.63 49.21
C ARG A 223 18.80 -6.94 49.54
N THR A 224 19.01 -5.69 49.14
CA THR A 224 20.23 -4.91 49.38
C THR A 224 20.16 -4.10 50.68
N GLU A 225 20.11 -4.80 51.82
CA GLU A 225 20.48 -4.33 53.18
C GLU A 225 20.08 -2.89 53.60
N SER A 226 18.95 -2.35 53.11
CA SER A 226 18.59 -0.93 53.28
C SER A 226 17.24 -0.70 53.98
N ILE A 227 17.06 -1.36 55.12
CA ILE A 227 16.43 -0.69 56.28
C ILE A 227 17.52 -0.19 57.25
N ARG A 228 18.74 -0.76 57.19
CA ARG A 228 19.85 -0.53 58.12
C ARG A 228 20.54 0.84 58.01
N TRP A 229 20.20 1.64 57.00
CA TRP A 229 20.78 2.98 56.76
C TRP A 229 19.78 4.14 56.94
N LEU A 230 18.53 3.84 57.30
CA LEU A 230 17.45 4.85 57.40
C LEU A 230 17.23 5.39 58.83
N ILE A 231 18.06 5.02 59.80
CA ILE A 231 18.02 5.52 61.18
C ILE A 231 19.43 6.02 61.60
N PRO A 232 19.75 7.30 61.41
CA PRO A 232 20.99 7.90 61.91
C PRO A 232 20.84 8.41 63.36
N GLY A 233 21.34 7.63 64.32
CA GLY A 233 21.39 7.95 65.76
C GLY A 233 20.24 7.35 66.57
N GLN A 234 20.39 7.08 67.87
CA GLN A 234 21.58 7.14 68.76
C GLN A 234 22.37 5.79 68.67
N GLU A 235 23.55 5.55 69.27
CA GLU A 235 24.12 6.03 70.53
C GLU A 235 25.62 6.35 70.44
N HIS A 236 26.00 7.52 70.96
CA HIS A 236 27.29 7.71 71.61
C HIS A 236 27.07 7.47 73.10
N GLU A 237 27.46 6.30 73.61
CA GLU A 237 27.67 6.08 75.05
C GLU A 237 29.16 5.86 75.32
N HIS A 238 29.59 6.22 76.52
CA HIS A 238 31.01 6.22 76.90
C HIS A 238 31.48 4.84 77.37
N GLN A 239 32.72 4.50 77.05
CA GLN A 239 33.52 3.58 77.85
C GLN A 239 34.91 4.21 78.04
N GLU A 240 35.53 3.93 79.19
CA GLU A 240 36.64 4.66 79.81
C GLU A 240 38.03 4.25 79.31
#